data_AF-A0A927GHB6-F1
#
_entry.id   AF-A0A927GHB6-F1
#
_cell.length_a   1.000
_cell.length_b   1.000
_cell.length_c   1.000
_cell.angle_alpha   90.00
_cell.angle_beta   90.00
_cell.angle_gamma   90.00
#
_symmetry.space_group_name_H-M   'P 1'
#
loop_
_entity.id
_entity.type
_entity.pdbx_description
1 polymer ?
#
loop_
_entity_poly.entity_id
_entity_poly.type
_entity_poly.pdbx_seq_one_letter_code
_entity_poly.pdbx_strand_id
1 'polypeptide(L)'
;MKYFIAWYYLLPLGLAPHFAQAQAGYPPPCDQIKQVKLDTDQNKRLILINFMRNCVGKYWLNDKGIVLLREYQNEQGKLCWLLLPSIDDSYKDNPPNRFASFEGDIILVFDADSNRNVKPTIGDKTLLNQCLEQIIGDRVYTRPVIKGRWTDMVLPFTDRKMKEGAHRHALGNGGSLLIIFNSDGSYEKLLPV
;
A
#
# COMPACT_ATOMS: atom_id res chain seq x y z
N MET A 1 19.78 80.16 -3.77
CA MET A 1 19.14 79.57 -2.57
C MET A 1 18.71 78.16 -2.96
N LYS A 2 19.51 77.09 -2.80
CA LYS A 2 19.84 76.34 -1.57
C LYS A 2 18.63 76.16 -0.65
N TYR A 3 17.94 75.01 -0.72
CA TYR A 3 17.25 74.22 0.33
C TYR A 3 16.58 73.00 -0.36
N PHE A 4 16.34 71.83 0.23
CA PHE A 4 17.05 70.98 1.19
C PHE A 4 16.46 69.56 1.00
N ILE A 5 17.27 68.55 1.31
CA ILE A 5 17.04 67.09 1.28
C ILE A 5 15.74 66.62 1.95
N ALA A 6 15.10 65.59 1.37
CA ALA A 6 14.51 64.48 2.13
C ALA A 6 14.37 63.22 1.23
N TRP A 7 15.37 62.35 1.27
CA TRP A 7 15.30 61.00 0.71
C TRP A 7 14.65 60.08 1.74
N TYR A 8 13.43 59.62 1.50
CA TYR A 8 12.85 58.51 2.24
C TYR A 8 13.37 57.19 1.66
N TYR A 9 14.30 56.56 2.38
CA TYR A 9 14.60 55.13 2.22
C TYR A 9 13.38 54.33 2.67
N LEU A 10 12.50 53.98 1.73
CA LEU A 10 11.56 52.87 1.93
C LEU A 10 12.34 51.58 1.68
N LEU A 11 12.80 50.97 2.76
CA LEU A 11 13.15 49.56 2.86
C LEU A 11 11.86 48.74 2.67
N PRO A 12 11.65 48.00 1.57
CA PRO A 12 10.81 46.82 1.67
C PRO A 12 11.61 45.80 2.48
N LEU A 13 11.18 45.57 3.73
CA LEU A 13 11.51 44.37 4.48
C LEU A 13 11.41 43.19 3.52
N GLY A 14 12.53 42.50 3.32
CA GLY A 14 12.55 41.24 2.62
C GLY A 14 11.59 40.28 3.31
N LEU A 15 10.41 40.10 2.73
CA LEU A 15 9.64 38.89 2.89
C LEU A 15 10.47 37.79 2.23
N ALA A 16 11.45 37.27 2.96
CA ALA A 16 12.03 35.99 2.65
C ALA A 16 10.87 35.00 2.70
N PRO A 17 10.43 34.42 1.57
CA PRO A 17 9.44 33.37 1.67
C PRO A 17 10.08 32.24 2.47
N HIS A 18 9.40 31.80 3.54
CA HIS A 18 9.73 30.58 4.26
C HIS A 18 9.49 29.37 3.34
N PHE A 19 10.29 29.23 2.27
CA PHE A 19 10.43 28.01 1.49
C PHE A 19 11.62 27.23 2.03
N ALA A 20 11.54 26.79 3.28
CA ALA A 20 12.53 25.89 3.84
C ALA A 20 11.91 25.14 5.02
N GLN A 21 11.17 24.08 4.72
CA GLN A 21 11.21 22.78 5.40
C GLN A 21 10.03 21.89 4.95
N ALA A 22 10.14 21.33 3.75
CA ALA A 22 9.33 20.16 3.36
C ALA A 22 10.20 18.94 2.96
N GLN A 23 11.52 19.01 3.22
CA GLN A 23 12.46 17.93 2.89
C GLN A 23 13.50 17.69 4.01
N ALA A 24 13.07 17.78 5.27
CA ALA A 24 13.84 17.22 6.38
C ALA A 24 13.21 15.87 6.75
N GLY A 25 13.43 14.87 5.90
CA GLY A 25 12.94 13.51 6.10
C GLY A 25 13.94 12.52 5.52
N TYR A 26 14.87 12.12 6.38
CA TYR A 26 15.64 10.87 6.46
C TYR A 26 15.61 9.88 5.27
N PRO A 27 16.72 9.15 5.00
CA PRO A 27 16.68 7.97 4.12
C PRO A 27 15.52 7.03 4.54
N PRO A 28 15.02 6.14 3.64
CA PRO A 28 13.89 5.25 3.95
C PRO A 28 14.06 4.69 5.36
N PRO A 29 12.99 4.71 6.18
CA PRO A 29 13.10 4.75 7.64
C PRO A 29 13.86 3.59 8.28
N CYS A 30 14.18 2.55 7.50
CA CYS A 30 14.94 1.41 7.94
C CYS A 30 15.55 0.61 6.76
N ASP A 31 16.57 -0.21 7.05
CA ASP A 31 17.29 -1.03 6.07
C ASP A 31 16.61 -2.38 5.77
N GLN A 32 15.59 -2.74 6.54
CA GLN A 32 14.92 -4.04 6.49
C GLN A 32 13.95 -4.14 5.30
N ILE A 33 13.56 -3.00 4.71
CA ILE A 33 12.59 -2.95 3.62
C ILE A 33 13.16 -2.18 2.45
N LYS A 34 13.16 -2.84 1.30
CA LYS A 34 13.64 -2.27 0.05
C LYS A 34 12.52 -1.56 -0.69
N GLN A 35 12.72 -0.26 -0.97
CA GLN A 35 11.89 0.43 -1.94
C GLN A 35 12.21 -0.07 -3.35
N VAL A 36 11.19 -0.41 -4.13
CA VAL A 36 11.31 -0.83 -5.52
C VAL A 36 10.53 0.10 -6.43
N LYS A 37 10.99 0.22 -7.69
CA LYS A 37 10.29 0.95 -8.74
C LYS A 37 9.50 -0.02 -9.60
N LEU A 38 8.18 0.12 -9.62
CA LEU A 38 7.28 -0.76 -10.37
C LEU A 38 6.88 -0.17 -11.73
N ASP A 39 6.84 1.15 -11.86
CA ASP A 39 6.47 1.88 -13.07
C ASP A 39 7.66 2.04 -14.04
N THR A 40 8.32 0.92 -14.34
CA THR A 40 9.51 0.89 -15.21
C THR A 40 9.21 1.22 -16.67
N ASP A 41 7.95 1.09 -17.07
CA ASP A 41 7.46 1.36 -18.41
C ASP A 41 6.03 1.94 -18.37
N GLN A 42 5.60 2.49 -19.51
CA GLN A 42 4.30 3.15 -19.62
C GLN A 42 3.12 2.19 -19.37
N ASN A 43 3.23 0.93 -19.76
CA ASN A 43 2.17 -0.06 -19.56
C ASN A 43 1.97 -0.34 -18.07
N LYS A 44 3.05 -0.63 -17.33
CA LYS A 44 3.00 -0.82 -15.88
C LYS A 44 2.48 0.42 -15.15
N ARG A 45 2.93 1.61 -15.55
CA ARG A 45 2.43 2.87 -15.01
C ARG A 45 0.90 2.98 -15.19
N LEU A 46 0.39 2.74 -16.40
CA LEU A 46 -1.03 2.82 -16.70
C LEU A 46 -1.85 1.75 -15.96
N ILE A 47 -1.32 0.54 -15.79
CA ILE A 47 -1.96 -0.51 -15.00
C ILE A 47 -2.16 -0.03 -13.55
N LEU A 48 -1.10 0.48 -12.92
CA LEU A 48 -1.15 0.96 -11.54
C LEU A 48 -2.09 2.15 -11.36
N ILE A 49 -2.03 3.16 -12.24
CA ILE A 49 -2.95 4.32 -12.23
C ILE A 49 -4.40 3.86 -12.27
N ASN A 50 -4.74 3.00 -13.23
CA ASN A 50 -6.12 2.55 -13.41
C ASN A 50 -6.61 1.72 -12.22
N PHE A 51 -5.75 0.86 -11.69
CA PHE A 51 -6.07 0.05 -10.52
C PHE A 51 -6.31 0.91 -9.28
N MET A 52 -5.42 1.86 -8.99
CA MET A 52 -5.53 2.74 -7.83
C MET A 52 -6.75 3.66 -7.91
N ARG A 53 -7.03 4.25 -9.08
CA ARG A 53 -8.26 5.05 -9.29
C ARG A 53 -9.52 4.23 -9.01
N ASN A 54 -9.55 2.96 -9.42
CA ASN A 54 -10.65 2.07 -9.10
C ASN A 54 -10.72 1.77 -7.59
N CYS A 55 -9.59 1.62 -6.92
CA CYS A 55 -9.54 1.44 -5.47
C CYS A 55 -10.09 2.64 -4.71
N VAL A 56 -9.64 3.84 -5.03
CA VAL A 56 -10.14 5.10 -4.46
C VAL A 56 -11.65 5.24 -4.67
N GLY A 57 -12.15 4.90 -5.86
CA GLY A 57 -13.57 5.05 -6.18
C GLY A 57 -14.51 4.01 -5.57
N LYS A 58 -14.01 2.83 -5.16
CA LYS A 58 -14.88 1.69 -4.80
C LYS A 58 -14.54 0.96 -3.52
N TYR A 59 -13.26 0.92 -3.11
CA TYR A 59 -12.80 0.01 -2.06
C TYR A 59 -12.19 0.73 -0.87
N TRP A 60 -11.57 1.89 -1.08
CA TRP A 60 -10.98 2.68 -0.02
C TRP A 60 -12.00 3.67 0.55
N LEU A 61 -11.93 3.88 1.86
CA LEU A 61 -12.83 4.77 2.60
C LEU A 61 -12.00 5.60 3.58
N ASN A 62 -12.43 6.83 3.84
CA ASN A 62 -11.77 7.74 4.80
C ASN A 62 -10.27 7.93 4.54
N ASP A 63 -9.87 7.98 3.27
CA ASP A 63 -8.46 8.04 2.84
C ASP A 63 -7.60 6.95 3.49
N LYS A 64 -8.18 5.75 3.65
CA LYS A 64 -7.47 4.55 4.10
C LYS A 64 -7.54 3.48 3.04
N GLY A 65 -6.36 3.00 2.67
CA GLY A 65 -6.16 2.06 1.61
C GLY A 65 -4.70 1.95 1.20
N ILE A 66 -4.29 0.72 0.92
CA ILE A 66 -3.02 0.38 0.27
C ILE A 66 -3.29 -0.70 -0.78
N VAL A 67 -2.30 -0.93 -1.65
CA VAL A 67 -2.33 -2.06 -2.59
C VAL A 67 -1.40 -3.15 -2.11
N LEU A 68 -1.88 -4.40 -2.11
CA LEU A 68 -1.04 -5.57 -1.96
C LEU A 68 -0.76 -6.15 -3.36
N LEU A 69 0.49 -6.17 -3.77
CA LEU A 69 0.94 -6.75 -5.03
C LEU A 69 1.61 -8.09 -4.75
N ARG A 70 1.06 -9.18 -5.30
CA ARG A 70 1.74 -10.47 -5.34
C ARG A 70 2.45 -10.61 -6.67
N GLU A 71 3.78 -10.68 -6.63
CA GLU A 71 4.64 -10.87 -7.78
C GLU A 71 5.08 -12.33 -7.83
N TYR A 72 4.83 -12.99 -8.96
CA TYR A 72 5.18 -14.39 -9.16
C TYR A 72 5.44 -14.72 -10.62
N GLN A 73 6.01 -15.90 -10.88
CA GLN A 73 6.07 -16.47 -12.22
C GLN A 73 5.03 -17.59 -12.31
N ASN A 74 4.23 -17.60 -13.38
CA ASN A 74 3.29 -18.67 -13.63
C ASN A 74 4.01 -19.94 -14.13
N GLU A 75 3.26 -21.01 -14.39
CA GLU A 75 3.81 -22.29 -14.88
C GLU A 75 4.55 -22.17 -16.23
N GLN A 76 4.24 -21.14 -17.02
CA GLN A 76 4.94 -20.85 -18.28
C GLN A 76 6.16 -19.94 -18.09
N GLY A 77 6.54 -19.62 -16.84
CA GLY A 77 7.65 -18.71 -16.53
C GLY A 77 7.36 -17.23 -16.79
N LYS A 78 6.10 -16.85 -17.09
CA LYS A 78 5.73 -15.46 -17.33
C LYS A 78 5.59 -14.71 -16.01
N LEU A 79 6.12 -13.49 -15.95
CA LEU A 79 5.92 -12.57 -14.83
C LEU A 79 4.42 -12.24 -14.71
N CYS A 80 3.90 -12.37 -13.51
CA CYS A 80 2.51 -12.08 -13.18
C CYS A 80 2.42 -11.15 -11.96
N TRP A 81 1.49 -10.21 -12.02
CA TRP A 81 1.10 -9.38 -10.90
C TRP A 81 -0.34 -9.63 -10.51
N LEU A 82 -0.59 -9.99 -9.27
CA LEU A 82 -1.93 -9.96 -8.67
C LEU A 82 -2.03 -8.77 -7.73
N LEU A 83 -2.80 -7.77 -8.14
CA LEU A 83 -3.08 -6.56 -7.38
C LEU A 83 -4.35 -6.75 -6.56
N LEU A 84 -4.30 -6.41 -5.28
CA LEU A 84 -5.40 -6.54 -4.33
C LEU A 84 -5.56 -5.21 -3.57
N PRO A 85 -6.77 -4.65 -3.45
CA PRO A 85 -7.00 -3.59 -2.48
C PRO A 85 -6.91 -4.17 -1.06
N SER A 86 -6.33 -3.40 -0.15
CA SER A 86 -6.40 -3.65 1.29
C SER A 86 -6.67 -2.35 2.05
N ILE A 87 -7.44 -2.44 3.12
CA ILE A 87 -7.75 -1.31 4.00
C ILE A 87 -7.26 -1.54 5.43
N ASP A 88 -6.78 -2.75 5.76
CA ASP A 88 -6.38 -3.11 7.12
C ASP A 88 -4.91 -3.55 7.18
N ASP A 89 -4.44 -3.74 8.42
CA ASP A 89 -3.08 -4.18 8.72
C ASP A 89 -2.87 -5.70 8.67
N SER A 90 -3.65 -6.42 7.85
CA SER A 90 -3.49 -7.86 7.62
C SER A 90 -2.10 -8.26 7.11
N TYR A 91 -1.38 -7.35 6.46
CA TYR A 91 0.01 -7.59 6.06
C TYR A 91 0.92 -7.94 7.24
N LYS A 92 0.59 -7.53 8.48
CA LYS A 92 1.42 -7.77 9.66
C LYS A 92 1.58 -9.25 10.02
N ASP A 93 0.68 -10.11 9.55
CA ASP A 93 0.74 -11.56 9.79
C ASP A 93 1.90 -12.21 8.98
N ASN A 94 2.22 -11.62 7.83
CA ASN A 94 3.29 -12.06 6.94
C ASN A 94 3.88 -10.86 6.16
N PRO A 95 4.65 -9.97 6.82
CA PRO A 95 5.06 -8.70 6.23
C PRO A 95 6.03 -8.88 5.05
N PRO A 96 5.89 -8.10 3.96
CA PRO A 96 6.84 -8.10 2.87
C PRO A 96 8.10 -7.30 3.23
N ASN A 97 9.19 -7.60 2.52
CA ASN A 97 10.45 -6.87 2.59
C ASN A 97 10.62 -5.87 1.44
N ARG A 98 9.58 -5.67 0.61
CA ARG A 98 9.57 -4.74 -0.52
C ARG A 98 8.32 -3.88 -0.50
N PHE A 99 8.49 -2.62 -0.87
CA PHE A 99 7.37 -1.70 -1.10
C PHE A 99 7.65 -0.77 -2.28
N ALA A 100 6.63 -0.15 -2.82
CA ALA A 100 6.74 0.96 -3.75
C ALA A 100 5.84 2.12 -3.29
N SER A 101 6.31 3.34 -3.53
CA SER A 101 5.48 4.54 -3.47
C SER A 101 5.11 4.93 -4.89
N PHE A 102 3.82 5.17 -5.15
CA PHE A 102 3.32 5.51 -6.47
C PHE A 102 2.18 6.51 -6.35
N GLU A 103 2.35 7.70 -6.95
CA GLU A 103 1.37 8.80 -6.91
C GLU A 103 0.86 9.17 -5.49
N GLY A 104 1.70 8.96 -4.46
CA GLY A 104 1.37 9.23 -3.06
C GLY A 104 0.76 8.03 -2.31
N ASP A 105 0.39 6.96 -3.02
CA ASP A 105 -0.10 5.71 -2.43
C ASP A 105 1.03 4.69 -2.20
N ILE A 106 0.75 3.73 -1.32
CA ILE A 106 1.69 2.67 -0.95
C ILE A 106 1.25 1.33 -1.57
N ILE A 107 2.22 0.65 -2.19
CA ILE A 107 2.10 -0.70 -2.71
C ILE A 107 3.05 -1.60 -1.92
N LEU A 108 2.52 -2.60 -1.23
CA LEU A 108 3.31 -3.63 -0.58
C LEU A 108 3.55 -4.79 -1.55
N VAL A 109 4.81 -5.19 -1.74
CA VAL A 109 5.19 -6.16 -2.77
C VAL A 109 5.60 -7.47 -2.13
N PHE A 110 4.83 -8.52 -2.40
CA PHE A 110 5.01 -9.86 -1.89
C PHE A 110 5.53 -10.79 -2.98
N ASP A 111 6.54 -11.59 -2.65
CA ASP A 111 6.90 -12.74 -3.47
C ASP A 111 5.85 -13.83 -3.29
N ALA A 112 5.32 -14.35 -4.39
CA ALA A 112 4.38 -15.47 -4.39
C ALA A 112 4.90 -16.66 -5.20
N ASP A 113 4.33 -17.83 -4.94
CA ASP A 113 4.54 -19.04 -5.74
C ASP A 113 3.67 -19.01 -7.02
N SER A 114 3.84 -20.01 -7.89
CA SER A 114 3.05 -20.15 -9.13
C SER A 114 1.54 -20.31 -8.88
N ASN A 115 1.16 -20.74 -7.66
CA ASN A 115 -0.23 -20.88 -7.23
C ASN A 115 -0.80 -19.59 -6.64
N ARG A 116 -0.04 -18.49 -6.64
CA ARG A 116 -0.39 -17.17 -6.08
C ARG A 116 -0.39 -17.11 -4.55
N ASN A 117 0.14 -18.13 -3.89
CA ASN A 117 0.32 -18.11 -2.43
C ASN A 117 1.51 -17.23 -2.10
N VAL A 118 1.32 -16.32 -1.14
CA VAL A 118 2.39 -15.48 -0.65
C VAL A 118 3.41 -16.37 0.06
N LYS A 119 4.69 -16.21 -0.29
CA LYS A 119 5.78 -16.93 0.38
C LYS A 119 5.92 -16.40 1.82
N PRO A 120 6.26 -17.28 2.78
CA PRO A 120 6.50 -16.83 4.15
C PRO A 120 7.59 -15.76 4.21
N THR A 121 7.37 -14.75 5.05
CA THR A 121 8.38 -13.73 5.35
C THR A 121 9.65 -14.38 5.88
N ILE A 122 10.78 -13.93 5.35
CA ILE A 122 12.11 -14.32 5.81
C ILE A 122 12.66 -13.21 6.72
N GLY A 123 13.16 -13.56 7.90
CA GLY A 123 13.75 -12.62 8.87
C GLY A 123 12.82 -12.27 10.04
N ASP A 124 13.17 -11.19 10.76
CA ASP A 124 12.42 -10.74 11.93
C ASP A 124 11.17 -9.95 11.53
N LYS A 125 10.00 -10.57 11.70
CA LYS A 125 8.69 -9.96 11.40
C LYS A 125 8.42 -8.70 12.24
N THR A 126 8.94 -8.61 13.46
CA THR A 126 8.71 -7.47 14.35
C THR A 126 9.38 -6.22 13.79
N LEU A 127 10.66 -6.35 13.41
CA LEU A 127 11.41 -5.25 12.81
C LEU A 127 10.79 -4.82 11.46
N LEU A 128 10.40 -5.78 10.62
CA LEU A 128 9.70 -5.48 9.37
C LEU A 128 8.38 -4.74 9.61
N ASN A 129 7.59 -5.15 10.59
CA ASN A 129 6.33 -4.47 10.90
C ASN A 129 6.56 -3.04 11.40
N GLN A 130 7.54 -2.82 12.28
CA GLN A 130 7.90 -1.47 12.75
C GLN A 130 8.33 -0.56 11.60
N CYS A 131 9.09 -1.08 10.65
CA CYS A 131 9.45 -0.38 9.43
C CYS A 131 8.24 -0.03 8.55
N LEU A 132 7.38 -1.02 8.29
CA LEU A 132 6.17 -0.83 7.48
C LEU A 132 5.23 0.18 8.12
N GLU A 133 5.11 0.21 9.45
CA GLU A 133 4.31 1.20 10.16
C GLU A 133 4.80 2.63 9.92
N GLN A 134 6.11 2.86 9.81
CA GLN A 134 6.66 4.18 9.47
C GLN A 134 6.40 4.57 8.00
N ILE A 135 6.40 3.60 7.09
CA ILE A 135 6.16 3.81 5.65
C ILE A 135 4.67 4.04 5.35
N ILE A 136 3.81 3.21 5.96
CA ILE A 136 2.37 3.19 5.73
C ILE A 136 1.68 4.26 6.56
N GLY A 137 2.20 4.59 7.74
CA GLY A 137 1.57 5.53 8.66
C GLY A 137 0.15 5.10 9.03
N ASP A 138 -0.79 6.03 8.93
CA ASP A 138 -2.19 5.79 9.26
C ASP A 138 -3.03 5.33 8.06
N ARG A 139 -2.41 4.96 6.92
CA ARG A 139 -3.11 4.61 5.68
C ARG A 139 -3.94 3.33 5.74
N VAL A 140 -3.90 2.56 6.84
CA VAL A 140 -4.74 1.38 7.05
C VAL A 140 -5.37 1.36 8.43
N TYR A 141 -6.47 0.63 8.57
CA TYR A 141 -7.09 0.34 9.87
C TYR A 141 -6.28 -0.71 10.64
N THR A 142 -6.03 -0.44 11.92
CA THR A 142 -5.48 -1.43 12.85
C THR A 142 -6.56 -2.43 13.24
N ARG A 143 -6.33 -3.72 13.01
CA ARG A 143 -7.27 -4.75 13.47
C ARG A 143 -7.32 -4.77 14.99
N PRO A 144 -8.53 -4.82 15.60
CA PRO A 144 -8.63 -4.94 17.04
C PRO A 144 -8.05 -6.29 17.49
N VAL A 145 -7.52 -6.33 18.72
CA VAL A 145 -7.12 -7.59 19.35
C VAL A 145 -8.30 -8.56 19.31
N ILE A 146 -8.05 -9.79 18.86
CA ILE A 146 -9.07 -10.84 18.73
C ILE A 146 -9.70 -11.07 20.11
N LYS A 147 -10.99 -10.72 20.23
CA LYS A 147 -11.81 -10.93 21.42
C LYS A 147 -12.81 -12.03 21.16
N GLY A 148 -13.10 -12.83 22.20
CA GLY A 148 -14.23 -13.76 22.14
C GLY A 148 -15.56 -13.00 22.05
N ARG A 149 -16.49 -13.50 21.25
CA ARG A 149 -17.88 -13.04 21.16
C ARG A 149 -18.83 -14.21 21.37
N TRP A 150 -20.01 -13.93 21.92
CA TRP A 150 -21.09 -14.92 21.94
C TRP A 150 -21.60 -15.16 20.52
N THR A 151 -21.86 -16.42 20.20
CA THR A 151 -22.46 -16.84 18.92
C THR A 151 -23.32 -18.07 19.16
N ASP A 152 -24.39 -18.16 18.38
CA ASP A 152 -25.38 -19.26 18.35
C ASP A 152 -25.14 -20.23 17.17
N MET A 153 -24.32 -19.85 16.19
CA MET A 153 -24.03 -20.59 14.94
C MET A 153 -23.22 -21.90 15.08
N VAL A 154 -23.30 -22.57 16.21
CA VAL A 154 -22.47 -23.76 16.50
C VAL A 154 -23.42 -24.91 16.71
N LEU A 155 -23.27 -25.98 15.94
CA LEU A 155 -24.09 -27.17 16.14
C LEU A 155 -23.55 -28.03 17.31
N PRO A 156 -24.43 -28.55 18.19
CA PRO A 156 -25.85 -28.20 18.33
C PRO A 156 -26.02 -26.74 18.76
N PHE A 157 -26.99 -26.00 18.21
CA PHE A 157 -27.19 -24.55 18.42
C PHE A 157 -27.13 -24.21 19.91
N THR A 158 -25.94 -23.81 20.35
CA THR A 158 -25.61 -23.56 21.74
C THR A 158 -24.84 -22.27 21.81
N ASP A 159 -25.24 -21.43 22.76
CA ASP A 159 -24.50 -20.22 23.06
C ASP A 159 -23.10 -20.62 23.52
N ARG A 160 -22.10 -20.29 22.71
CA ARG A 160 -20.70 -20.41 23.12
C ARG A 160 -19.93 -19.16 22.76
N LYS A 161 -18.90 -18.86 23.55
CA LYS A 161 -17.92 -17.84 23.20
C LYS A 161 -16.99 -18.39 22.13
N MET A 162 -16.91 -17.73 20.98
CA MET A 162 -15.95 -18.02 19.92
C MET A 162 -15.08 -16.80 19.65
N LYS A 163 -13.81 -17.04 19.32
CA LYS A 163 -12.87 -16.00 18.87
C LYS A 163 -12.97 -15.74 17.37
N GLU A 164 -13.49 -16.71 16.62
CA GLU A 164 -13.57 -16.67 15.16
C GLU A 164 -14.96 -16.19 14.72
N GLY A 165 -14.96 -15.36 13.67
CA GLY A 165 -16.20 -14.99 12.98
C GLY A 165 -16.78 -16.18 12.22
N ALA A 166 -18.04 -16.08 11.76
CA ALA A 166 -18.47 -16.98 10.71
C ALA A 166 -17.54 -16.80 9.51
N HIS A 167 -16.96 -17.89 8.99
CA HIS A 167 -16.32 -17.90 7.70
C HIS A 167 -17.38 -17.65 6.63
N ARG A 168 -17.73 -16.39 6.42
CA ARG A 168 -18.42 -15.98 5.20
C ARG A 168 -17.39 -16.22 4.10
N HIS A 169 -17.70 -17.11 3.16
CA HIS A 169 -16.90 -17.29 1.96
C HIS A 169 -16.93 -15.97 1.18
N ALA A 170 -16.07 -15.03 1.57
CA ALA A 170 -15.74 -13.88 0.77
C ALA A 170 -14.94 -14.43 -0.40
N LEU A 171 -15.64 -14.72 -1.49
CA LEU A 171 -15.04 -14.84 -2.81
C LEU A 171 -14.40 -13.49 -3.14
N GLY A 172 -13.19 -13.30 -2.63
CA GLY A 172 -12.30 -12.18 -2.95
C GLY A 172 -12.58 -10.90 -2.18
N ASN A 173 -11.49 -10.21 -1.82
CA ASN A 173 -11.50 -8.76 -1.85
C ASN A 173 -11.98 -8.37 -3.25
N GLY A 174 -13.23 -7.91 -3.35
CA GLY A 174 -13.77 -7.42 -4.62
C GLY A 174 -12.78 -6.42 -5.23
N GLY A 175 -12.50 -6.58 -6.52
CA GLY A 175 -11.63 -5.65 -7.25
C GLY A 175 -10.15 -5.98 -7.27
N SER A 176 -9.78 -7.26 -7.12
CA SER A 176 -8.45 -7.68 -7.51
C SER A 176 -8.24 -7.58 -9.03
N LEU A 177 -7.00 -7.54 -9.47
CA LEU A 177 -6.63 -7.52 -10.89
C LEU A 177 -5.40 -8.38 -11.10
N LEU A 178 -5.51 -9.39 -11.95
CA LEU A 178 -4.39 -10.20 -12.39
C LEU A 178 -3.87 -9.68 -13.73
N ILE A 179 -2.55 -9.51 -13.81
CA ILE A 179 -1.83 -9.11 -15.02
C ILE A 179 -0.81 -10.19 -15.35
N ILE A 180 -0.76 -10.61 -16.60
CA ILE A 180 0.27 -11.51 -17.13
C ILE A 180 1.08 -10.72 -18.15
N PHE A 181 2.39 -10.61 -17.94
CA PHE A 181 3.30 -9.92 -18.86
C PHE A 181 3.86 -10.88 -19.89
N ASN A 182 3.81 -10.49 -21.16
CA ASN A 182 4.41 -11.21 -22.26
C ASN A 182 5.85 -10.74 -22.51
N SER A 183 6.65 -11.57 -23.17
CA SER A 183 8.07 -11.27 -23.47
C SER A 183 8.24 -10.12 -24.46
N ASP A 184 7.22 -9.82 -25.27
CA ASP A 184 7.19 -8.72 -26.23
C ASP A 184 6.82 -7.36 -25.60
N GLY A 185 6.58 -7.31 -24.28
CA GLY A 185 6.18 -6.11 -23.55
C GLY A 185 4.67 -5.83 -23.57
N SER A 186 3.88 -6.67 -24.25
CA SER A 186 2.42 -6.68 -24.11
C SER A 186 1.99 -7.33 -22.79
N TYR A 187 0.71 -7.20 -22.44
CA TYR A 187 0.18 -7.80 -21.23
C TYR A 187 -1.31 -8.14 -21.37
N GLU A 188 -1.73 -9.13 -20.60
CA GLU A 188 -3.13 -9.57 -20.51
C GLU A 188 -3.69 -9.18 -19.14
N LYS A 189 -4.93 -8.65 -19.12
CA LYS A 189 -5.67 -8.39 -17.89
C LYS A 189 -6.68 -9.50 -17.67
N LEU A 190 -6.63 -10.13 -16.51
CA LEU A 190 -7.64 -11.06 -16.04
C LEU A 190 -8.28 -10.43 -14.80
N LEU A 191 -9.54 -10.01 -14.93
CA LEU A 191 -10.34 -9.70 -13.74
C LEU A 191 -10.65 -11.03 -13.06
N PRO A 192 -10.31 -11.19 -11.77
CA PRO A 192 -10.68 -12.40 -11.05
C PRO A 192 -12.21 -12.49 -10.98
N VAL A 193 -12.69 -13.73 -11.18
CA VAL A 193 -14.07 -14.18 -11.01
C VAL A 193 -14.51 -13.98 -9.56
#